data_AF-A0A0G0EWU2-F1
#
_entry.id   AF-A0A0G0EWU2-F1
#
_cell.length_a   1.000
_cell.length_b   1.000
_cell.length_c   1.000
_cell.angle_alpha   90.00
_cell.angle_beta   90.00
_cell.angle_gamma   90.00
#
_symmetry.space_group_name_H-M   'P 1'
#
loop_
_entity.id
_entity.type
_entity.pdbx_description
1 polymer ?
#
loop_
_entity_poly.entity_id
_entity_poly.type
_entity_poly.pdbx_seq_one_letter_code
_entity_poly.pdbx_strand_id
1 'polypeptide(L)'
;MFKKITLLIFALAFLALAYFAYPIIKNRYFKNEVKEVIEIDNKKSSDSKAINSNNISEENLKISDPNETENTVKDAIDESGDIENISAKDCDNECENFKDNIADLKYCQDICDLSPIKESENCEKLLDKEKDYCFKNQAVAKIDLKICDLISDSTIKSACKNRVTEELLEQQ
;
A
#
# COMPACT_ATOMS: atom_id res chain seq x y z
N MET A 1 35.38 15.61 -39.86
CA MET A 1 35.64 14.20 -39.46
C MET A 1 35.03 13.85 -38.10
N PHE A 2 35.22 14.67 -37.07
CA PHE A 2 34.75 14.38 -35.69
C PHE A 2 33.26 14.02 -35.55
N LYS A 3 32.35 14.69 -36.27
CA LYS A 3 30.90 14.37 -36.22
C LYS A 3 30.55 12.93 -36.61
N LYS A 4 31.32 12.32 -37.51
CA LYS A 4 31.09 10.92 -37.93
C LYS A 4 31.57 9.92 -36.87
N ILE A 5 32.66 10.25 -36.20
CA ILE A 5 33.26 9.42 -35.14
C ILE A 5 32.36 9.44 -33.89
N THR A 6 31.87 10.62 -33.48
CA THR A 6 30.96 10.74 -32.34
C THR A 6 29.65 9.97 -32.54
N LEU A 7 29.10 9.99 -33.77
CA LEU A 7 27.87 9.25 -34.09
C LEU A 7 28.10 7.72 -34.01
N LEU A 8 29.26 7.25 -34.46
CA LEU A 8 29.63 5.83 -34.40
C LEU A 8 29.78 5.35 -32.94
N ILE A 9 30.39 6.16 -32.08
CA ILE A 9 30.52 5.86 -30.64
C ILE A 9 29.15 5.81 -29.97
N PHE A 10 28.26 6.77 -30.26
CA PHE A 10 26.92 6.80 -29.68
C PHE A 10 26.09 5.59 -30.10
N ALA A 11 26.18 5.17 -31.36
CA ALA A 11 25.51 3.96 -31.86
C ALA A 11 26.03 2.69 -31.14
N LEU A 12 27.34 2.58 -30.92
CA LEU A 12 27.94 1.48 -30.16
C LEU A 12 27.47 1.47 -28.70
N ALA A 13 27.40 2.63 -28.04
CA ALA A 13 26.91 2.74 -26.68
C ALA A 13 25.44 2.31 -26.57
N PHE A 14 24.60 2.71 -27.53
CA PHE A 14 23.18 2.34 -27.53
C PHE A 14 22.97 0.84 -27.73
N LEU A 15 23.76 0.22 -28.61
CA LEU A 15 23.74 -1.25 -28.79
C LEU A 15 24.16 -1.99 -27.53
N ALA A 16 25.18 -1.51 -26.82
CA ALA A 16 25.59 -2.08 -25.55
C ALA A 16 24.48 -1.98 -24.49
N LEU A 17 23.85 -0.80 -24.34
CA LEU A 17 22.75 -0.61 -23.41
C LEU A 17 21.56 -1.53 -23.73
N ALA A 18 21.17 -1.64 -25.00
CA ALA A 18 20.10 -2.54 -25.42
C ALA A 18 20.43 -4.01 -25.12
N TYR A 19 21.69 -4.42 -25.33
CA TYR A 19 22.16 -5.77 -25.02
C TYR A 19 22.07 -6.09 -23.51
N PHE A 20 22.44 -5.13 -22.65
CA PHE A 20 22.34 -5.29 -21.19
C PHE A 20 20.89 -5.20 -20.67
N ALA A 21 20.04 -4.38 -21.29
CA ALA A 21 18.64 -4.24 -20.89
C ALA A 21 17.78 -5.46 -21.30
N TYR A 22 18.10 -6.10 -22.43
CA TYR A 22 17.36 -7.24 -22.98
C TYR A 22 17.07 -8.38 -21.98
N PRO A 23 18.05 -8.94 -21.23
CA PRO A 23 17.77 -10.03 -20.28
C PRO A 23 16.86 -9.62 -19.12
N ILE A 24 16.95 -8.37 -18.66
CA ILE A 24 16.12 -7.84 -17.55
C ILE A 24 14.66 -7.78 -17.99
N ILE A 25 14.41 -7.23 -19.18
CA ILE A 25 13.06 -7.12 -19.76
C ILE A 25 12.51 -8.52 -20.09
N LYS A 26 13.34 -9.41 -20.65
CA LYS A 26 12.93 -10.77 -20.98
C LYS A 26 12.41 -11.54 -19.76
N ASN A 27 13.13 -11.45 -18.64
CA ASN A 27 12.74 -12.15 -17.41
C ASN A 27 11.44 -11.62 -16.78
N ARG A 28 11.11 -10.34 -17.00
CA ARG A 28 9.89 -9.73 -16.45
C ARG A 28 8.65 -9.98 -17.33
N TYR A 29 8.79 -9.88 -18.65
CA TYR A 29 7.62 -9.81 -19.54
C TYR A 29 7.34 -11.09 -20.30
N PHE A 30 8.33 -11.97 -20.49
CA PHE A 30 8.18 -13.16 -21.35
C PHE A 30 8.20 -14.47 -20.56
N LYS A 31 8.06 -14.41 -19.23
CA LYS A 31 8.07 -15.58 -18.34
C LYS A 31 6.67 -16.03 -17.92
N ASN A 32 5.67 -15.88 -18.78
CA ASN A 32 4.34 -16.43 -18.58
C ASN A 32 3.96 -17.22 -19.82
N GLU A 33 4.26 -18.52 -19.83
CA GLU A 33 3.42 -19.59 -20.36
C GLU A 33 4.02 -20.94 -19.91
N VAL A 34 3.63 -21.40 -18.72
CA VAL A 34 3.49 -22.84 -18.49
C VAL A 34 2.03 -23.05 -18.14
N LYS A 35 1.30 -23.61 -19.11
CA LYS A 35 -0.04 -24.15 -18.97
C LYS A 35 0.00 -25.21 -17.87
N GLU A 36 -0.59 -24.93 -16.73
CA GLU A 36 -1.07 -25.99 -15.85
C GLU A 36 -2.55 -26.23 -16.17
N VAL A 37 -2.78 -27.28 -16.94
CA VAL A 37 -4.10 -27.88 -17.11
C VAL A 37 -4.43 -28.51 -15.75
N ILE A 38 -5.27 -27.85 -14.97
CA ILE A 38 -5.86 -28.46 -13.77
C ILE A 38 -6.90 -29.46 -14.25
N GLU A 39 -6.50 -30.73 -14.30
CA GLU A 39 -7.43 -31.86 -14.39
C GLU A 39 -8.04 -32.06 -12.99
N ILE A 40 -9.23 -31.47 -12.77
CA ILE A 40 -9.99 -31.67 -11.52
C ILE A 40 -10.65 -33.05 -11.60
N ASP A 41 -9.97 -34.04 -11.05
CA ASP A 41 -10.53 -35.36 -10.81
C ASP A 41 -11.40 -35.32 -9.54
N ASN A 42 -12.71 -35.40 -9.73
CA ASN A 42 -13.69 -35.43 -8.65
C ASN A 42 -13.64 -36.79 -7.94
N LYS A 43 -13.06 -36.84 -6.73
CA LYS A 43 -13.30 -37.96 -5.80
C LYS A 43 -13.52 -37.53 -4.36
N LYS A 44 -14.82 -37.47 -4.03
CA LYS A 44 -15.46 -37.67 -2.72
C LYS A 44 -14.72 -38.69 -1.84
N SER A 45 -14.40 -38.33 -0.60
CA SER A 45 -14.85 -39.06 0.61
C SER A 45 -14.34 -38.42 1.91
N SER A 46 -15.22 -38.51 2.91
CA SER A 46 -15.17 -38.08 4.31
C SER A 46 -13.97 -38.49 5.17
N ASP A 47 -13.89 -37.73 6.27
CA ASP A 47 -13.55 -38.11 7.66
C ASP A 47 -12.11 -37.93 8.17
N SER A 48 -11.99 -36.91 9.03
CA SER A 48 -11.51 -36.95 10.42
C SER A 48 -10.11 -37.54 10.69
N LYS A 49 -9.21 -36.71 11.25
CA LYS A 49 -8.77 -36.79 12.66
C LYS A 49 -7.48 -35.97 12.89
N ALA A 50 -7.48 -35.23 13.99
CA ALA A 50 -6.35 -34.48 14.52
C ALA A 50 -5.15 -35.37 14.87
N ILE A 51 -3.93 -34.95 14.52
CA ILE A 51 -2.71 -35.19 15.31
C ILE A 51 -1.80 -33.95 15.23
N ASN A 52 -1.45 -33.49 16.43
CA ASN A 52 -0.46 -32.49 16.79
C ASN A 52 0.94 -33.11 16.73
N SER A 53 1.95 -32.43 16.15
CA SER A 53 3.35 -32.54 16.60
C SER A 53 4.26 -31.52 15.94
N ASN A 54 4.89 -30.72 16.80
CA ASN A 54 5.98 -29.79 16.53
C ASN A 54 7.25 -30.53 16.05
N ASN A 55 7.97 -29.96 15.07
CA ASN A 55 9.34 -29.47 15.25
C ASN A 55 10.07 -29.08 13.94
N ILE A 56 10.86 -28.00 14.05
CA ILE A 56 12.13 -27.66 13.35
C ILE A 56 12.07 -26.70 12.14
N SER A 57 12.54 -25.49 12.46
CA SER A 57 13.53 -24.64 11.79
C SER A 57 13.20 -23.83 10.54
N GLU A 58 13.22 -22.51 10.79
CA GLU A 58 13.86 -21.42 10.03
C GLU A 58 14.49 -21.76 8.67
N GLU A 59 13.88 -21.24 7.59
CA GLU A 59 14.62 -20.46 6.58
C GLU A 59 13.67 -19.62 5.70
N ASN A 60 13.86 -18.29 5.74
CA ASN A 60 13.53 -17.28 4.72
C ASN A 60 12.20 -17.37 3.94
N LEU A 61 11.17 -16.67 4.43
CA LEU A 61 10.00 -16.31 3.64
C LEU A 61 10.04 -14.81 3.26
N LYS A 62 10.47 -14.52 2.02
CA LYS A 62 10.15 -13.28 1.33
C LYS A 62 8.65 -13.33 0.99
N ILE A 63 7.83 -12.60 1.73
CA ILE A 63 6.46 -12.29 1.31
C ILE A 63 6.54 -11.03 0.46
N SER A 64 6.52 -11.25 -0.85
CA SER A 64 5.97 -10.32 -1.82
C SER A 64 4.45 -10.26 -1.67
N ASP A 65 3.91 -9.05 -1.76
CA ASP A 65 2.49 -8.72 -1.95
C ASP A 65 1.76 -9.71 -2.88
N PRO A 66 0.55 -10.16 -2.50
CA PRO A 66 -0.51 -10.44 -3.43
C PRO A 66 -1.45 -9.23 -3.49
N ASN A 67 -1.31 -8.51 -4.59
CA ASN A 67 -2.32 -7.62 -5.14
C ASN A 67 -3.56 -8.44 -5.56
N GLU A 68 -4.73 -7.82 -5.39
CA GLU A 68 -6.08 -8.18 -5.84
C GLU A 68 -6.79 -9.42 -5.25
N THR A 69 -7.92 -9.19 -4.59
CA THR A 69 -9.21 -9.62 -5.18
C THR A 69 -10.33 -8.66 -4.79
N GLU A 70 -10.72 -7.87 -5.79
CA GLU A 70 -12.09 -7.50 -6.15
C GLU A 70 -13.20 -8.24 -5.36
N ASN A 71 -13.95 -7.51 -4.55
CA ASN A 71 -15.32 -7.90 -4.21
C ASN A 71 -16.23 -6.69 -4.35
N THR A 72 -16.84 -6.63 -5.53
CA THR A 72 -18.04 -5.86 -5.81
C THR A 72 -19.15 -6.25 -4.84
N VAL A 73 -19.44 -5.37 -3.88
CA VAL A 73 -20.79 -5.28 -3.31
C VAL A 73 -21.41 -3.99 -3.85
N LYS A 74 -22.22 -4.19 -4.89
CA LYS A 74 -23.23 -3.22 -5.32
C LYS A 74 -24.28 -3.17 -4.23
N ASP A 75 -24.17 -2.22 -3.33
CA ASP A 75 -25.34 -1.69 -2.66
C ASP A 75 -25.62 -0.30 -3.24
N ALA A 76 -26.77 -0.22 -3.91
CA ALA A 76 -27.29 0.98 -4.51
C ALA A 76 -27.48 2.04 -3.42
N ILE A 77 -26.75 3.14 -3.56
CA ILE A 77 -27.10 4.41 -2.92
C ILE A 77 -27.31 5.42 -4.05
N ASP A 78 -28.46 6.07 -3.95
CA ASP A 78 -29.13 6.92 -4.94
C ASP A 78 -28.23 7.95 -5.65
N GLU A 79 -28.53 8.12 -6.93
CA GLU A 79 -28.12 9.25 -7.76
C GLU A 79 -28.61 10.59 -7.19
N SER A 80 -27.88 11.66 -7.55
CA SER A 80 -28.20 13.09 -7.39
C SER A 80 -27.63 13.78 -6.15
N GLY A 81 -26.31 13.78 -6.03
CA GLY A 81 -25.55 14.88 -5.46
C GLY A 81 -24.24 14.99 -6.23
N ASP A 82 -23.85 16.19 -6.66
CA ASP A 82 -22.56 16.43 -7.32
C ASP A 82 -21.43 15.88 -6.44
N ILE A 83 -20.94 14.67 -6.73
CA ILE A 83 -19.75 14.14 -6.06
C ILE A 83 -18.58 14.98 -6.57
N GLU A 84 -18.25 16.03 -5.82
CA GLU A 84 -17.09 16.84 -6.11
C GLU A 84 -15.86 15.92 -6.14
N ASN A 85 -15.13 15.93 -7.27
CA ASN A 85 -13.94 15.12 -7.42
C ASN A 85 -12.91 15.57 -6.39
N ILE A 86 -12.59 14.71 -5.42
CA ILE A 86 -11.51 14.94 -4.44
C ILE A 86 -10.21 15.15 -5.20
N SER A 87 -9.61 16.33 -5.02
CA SER A 87 -8.32 16.67 -5.63
C SER A 87 -7.16 16.37 -4.67
N ALA A 88 -5.94 16.32 -5.18
CA ALA A 88 -4.74 16.17 -4.34
C ALA A 88 -4.63 17.27 -3.27
N LYS A 89 -5.07 18.50 -3.58
CA LYS A 89 -5.09 19.61 -2.63
C LYS A 89 -6.05 19.38 -1.47
N ASP A 90 -7.09 18.57 -1.68
CA ASP A 90 -8.03 18.21 -0.64
C ASP A 90 -7.45 17.11 0.27
N CYS A 91 -6.57 16.25 -0.26
CA CYS A 91 -5.80 15.35 0.60
C CYS A 91 -4.76 16.11 1.42
N ASP A 92 -4.08 17.09 0.79
CA ASP A 92 -3.07 17.93 1.45
C ASP A 92 -3.68 18.79 2.57
N ASN A 93 -4.96 19.17 2.45
CA ASN A 93 -5.68 19.94 3.46
C ASN A 93 -6.48 19.10 4.46
N GLU A 94 -6.16 17.80 4.57
CA GLU A 94 -6.84 16.86 5.47
C GLU A 94 -8.38 16.85 5.32
N CYS A 95 -8.86 17.02 4.08
CA CYS A 95 -10.29 17.06 3.74
C CYS A 95 -11.06 18.18 4.45
N GLU A 96 -10.40 19.30 4.77
CA GLU A 96 -10.99 20.40 5.55
C GLU A 96 -12.23 21.00 4.86
N ASN A 97 -12.25 21.01 3.52
CA ASN A 97 -13.36 21.48 2.71
C ASN A 97 -14.64 20.63 2.89
N PHE A 98 -14.51 19.40 3.38
CA PHE A 98 -15.61 18.45 3.51
C PHE A 98 -16.11 18.29 4.95
N LYS A 99 -15.59 19.07 5.91
CA LYS A 99 -16.01 18.99 7.33
C LYS A 99 -17.51 19.19 7.55
N ASP A 100 -18.18 19.93 6.68
CA ASP A 100 -19.60 20.22 6.78
C ASP A 100 -20.49 19.03 6.38
N ASN A 101 -19.96 18.05 5.63
CA ASN A 101 -20.68 16.83 5.25
C ASN A 101 -19.91 15.58 5.69
N ILE A 102 -20.45 14.88 6.69
CA ILE A 102 -19.85 13.68 7.27
C ILE A 102 -19.63 12.56 6.22
N ALA A 103 -20.52 12.44 5.23
CA ALA A 103 -20.40 11.43 4.19
C ALA A 103 -19.23 11.73 3.24
N ASP A 104 -19.12 13.00 2.81
CA ASP A 104 -18.06 13.44 1.90
C ASP A 104 -16.70 13.47 2.60
N LEU A 105 -16.67 13.86 3.89
CA LEU A 105 -15.47 13.80 4.73
C LEU A 105 -14.93 12.38 4.81
N LYS A 106 -15.82 11.40 5.06
CA LYS A 106 -15.43 10.00 5.14
C LYS A 106 -14.93 9.49 3.79
N TYR A 107 -15.61 9.86 2.70
CA TYR A 107 -15.19 9.49 1.35
C TYR A 107 -13.82 10.08 0.99
N CYS A 108 -13.58 11.35 1.34
CA CYS A 108 -12.28 12.00 1.18
C CYS A 108 -11.19 11.33 2.01
N GLN A 109 -11.49 10.99 3.26
CA GLN A 109 -10.59 10.26 4.14
C GLN A 109 -10.19 8.88 3.58
N ASP A 110 -11.16 8.12 3.05
CA ASP A 110 -10.92 6.82 2.44
C ASP A 110 -10.05 6.94 1.16
N ILE A 111 -10.30 7.96 0.32
CA ILE A 111 -9.53 8.20 -0.92
C ILE A 111 -8.09 8.67 -0.61
N CYS A 112 -7.93 9.55 0.37
CA CYS A 112 -6.64 10.14 0.73
C CYS A 112 -5.82 9.29 1.72
N ASP A 113 -6.33 8.11 2.11
CA ASP A 113 -5.77 7.24 3.17
C ASP A 113 -5.55 7.98 4.51
N LEU A 114 -6.41 8.97 4.75
CA LEU A 114 -6.47 9.71 6.00
C LEU A 114 -7.38 8.93 6.94
N SER A 115 -6.80 8.37 8.01
CA SER A 115 -7.63 7.76 9.04
C SER A 115 -8.49 8.84 9.70
N PRO A 116 -9.80 8.61 9.94
CA PRO A 116 -10.68 9.62 10.48
C PRO A 116 -10.04 10.23 11.72
N ILE A 117 -9.79 11.54 11.65
CA ILE A 117 -9.27 12.33 12.76
C ILE A 117 -10.42 12.47 13.75
N LYS A 118 -10.73 11.38 14.45
CA LYS A 118 -11.27 11.51 15.79
C LYS A 118 -10.09 12.08 16.57
N GLU A 119 -10.22 13.33 17.00
CA GLU A 119 -9.53 13.85 18.17
C GLU A 119 -9.99 13.05 19.41
N SER A 120 -9.90 11.72 19.38
CA SER A 120 -9.98 10.95 20.60
C SER A 120 -8.63 11.16 21.26
N GLU A 121 -8.57 12.12 22.19
CA GLU A 121 -7.45 12.29 23.13
C GLU A 121 -7.11 10.98 23.89
N ASN A 122 -7.94 9.94 23.74
CA ASN A 122 -7.88 8.67 24.43
C ASN A 122 -7.72 7.48 23.45
N CYS A 123 -6.60 7.44 22.71
CA CYS A 123 -6.24 6.29 21.88
C CYS A 123 -6.14 4.97 22.67
N GLU A 124 -5.88 5.05 23.98
CA GLU A 124 -5.78 3.88 24.87
C GLU A 124 -7.08 3.07 24.99
N LYS A 125 -8.23 3.68 24.71
CA LYS A 125 -9.55 3.03 24.81
C LYS A 125 -9.94 2.25 23.55
N LEU A 126 -9.20 2.42 22.46
CA LEU A 126 -9.43 1.72 21.20
C LEU A 126 -8.74 0.36 21.22
N LEU A 127 -9.21 -0.55 20.36
CA LEU A 127 -8.69 -1.92 20.26
C LEU A 127 -7.95 -2.12 18.93
N ASP A 128 -6.97 -3.02 18.96
CA ASP A 128 -6.22 -3.51 17.81
C ASP A 128 -5.73 -2.39 16.86
N LYS A 129 -6.11 -2.46 15.58
CA LYS A 129 -5.66 -1.56 14.51
C LYS A 129 -6.16 -0.13 14.70
N GLU A 130 -7.36 0.06 15.25
CA GLU A 130 -7.91 1.41 15.47
C GLU A 130 -7.07 2.21 16.46
N LYS A 131 -6.53 1.53 17.49
CA LYS A 131 -5.59 2.12 18.44
C LYS A 131 -4.29 2.57 17.77
N ASP A 132 -3.75 1.74 16.90
CA ASP A 132 -2.52 2.01 16.16
C ASP A 132 -2.68 3.20 15.19
N TYR A 133 -3.80 3.27 14.45
CA TYR A 133 -4.13 4.43 13.62
C TYR A 133 -4.36 5.70 14.44
N CYS A 134 -4.99 5.60 15.61
CA CYS A 134 -5.17 6.75 16.50
C CYS A 134 -3.82 7.32 16.96
N PHE A 135 -2.90 6.47 17.40
CA PHE A 135 -1.54 6.92 17.76
C PHE A 135 -0.78 7.47 16.58
N LYS A 136 -0.94 6.90 15.37
CA LYS A 136 -0.36 7.46 14.14
C LYS A 136 -0.81 8.90 13.94
N ASN A 137 -2.12 9.15 13.96
CA ASN A 137 -2.68 10.49 13.76
C ASN A 137 -2.22 11.45 14.86
N GLN A 138 -2.20 11.00 16.12
CA GLN A 138 -1.74 11.83 17.24
C GLN A 138 -0.24 12.18 17.13
N ALA A 139 0.59 11.26 16.65
CA ALA A 139 2.01 11.48 16.43
C ALA A 139 2.25 12.52 15.34
N VAL A 140 1.50 12.46 14.24
CA VAL A 140 1.57 13.42 13.12
C VAL A 140 1.13 14.81 13.58
N ALA A 141 -0.04 14.91 14.21
CA ALA A 141 -0.56 16.20 14.68
C ALA A 141 0.35 16.90 15.71
N LYS A 142 1.08 16.14 16.53
CA LYS A 142 2.03 16.67 17.52
C LYS A 142 3.47 16.69 17.05
N ILE A 143 3.77 16.12 15.90
CA ILE A 143 5.11 15.90 15.34
C ILE A 143 6.02 15.24 16.39
N ASP A 144 5.51 14.18 17.03
CA ASP A 144 6.23 13.46 18.09
C ASP A 144 6.46 11.98 17.70
N LEU A 145 7.71 11.70 17.34
CA LEU A 145 8.17 10.35 16.99
C LEU A 145 8.03 9.33 18.13
N LYS A 146 7.98 9.77 19.39
CA LYS A 146 7.82 8.87 20.54
C LYS A 146 6.43 8.25 20.58
N ILE A 147 5.42 8.95 20.07
CA ILE A 147 4.05 8.43 20.00
C ILE A 147 3.98 7.28 18.99
N CYS A 148 4.73 7.34 17.88
CA CYS A 148 4.85 6.23 16.93
C CYS A 148 5.42 4.96 17.57
N ASP A 149 6.16 5.06 18.69
CA ASP A 149 6.70 3.87 19.36
C ASP A 149 5.64 3.11 20.17
N LEU A 150 4.49 3.72 20.45
CA LEU A 150 3.34 3.11 21.13
C LEU A 150 2.50 2.21 20.20
N ILE A 151 2.74 2.28 18.90
CA ILE A 151 2.05 1.50 17.87
C ILE A 151 2.56 0.06 17.88
N SER A 152 1.63 -0.90 17.89
CA SER A 152 1.93 -2.33 17.95
C SER A 152 2.22 -2.92 16.58
N ASP A 153 1.45 -2.54 15.55
CA ASP A 153 1.67 -2.96 14.17
C ASP A 153 2.94 -2.32 13.58
N SER A 154 3.87 -3.16 13.11
CA SER A 154 5.16 -2.70 12.57
C SER A 154 5.04 -1.89 11.28
N THR A 155 4.02 -2.18 10.47
CA THR A 155 3.76 -1.49 9.20
C THR A 155 3.22 -0.08 9.48
N ILE A 156 2.21 0.02 10.35
CA ILE A 156 1.65 1.31 10.77
C ILE A 156 2.70 2.15 11.52
N LYS A 157 3.54 1.51 12.35
CA LYS A 157 4.64 2.17 13.06
C LYS A 157 5.67 2.77 12.10
N SER A 158 6.05 2.03 11.07
CA SER A 158 6.99 2.53 10.04
C SER A 158 6.38 3.70 9.27
N ALA A 159 5.11 3.58 8.86
CA ALA A 159 4.38 4.64 8.18
C ALA A 159 4.28 5.91 9.05
N CYS A 160 3.99 5.76 10.35
CA CYS A 160 3.95 6.86 11.31
C CYS A 160 5.27 7.63 11.36
N LYS A 161 6.41 6.93 11.49
CA LYS A 161 7.73 7.56 11.57
C LYS A 161 8.07 8.32 10.29
N ASN A 162 7.75 7.75 9.13
CA ASN A 162 7.97 8.41 7.85
C ASN A 162 7.15 9.71 7.76
N ARG A 163 5.84 9.64 8.04
CA ARG A 163 4.94 10.80 8.00
C ARG A 163 5.38 11.92 8.95
N VAL A 164 5.71 11.59 10.21
CA VAL A 164 6.21 12.58 11.18
C VAL A 164 7.55 13.18 10.74
N THR A 165 8.41 12.41 10.08
CA THR A 165 9.70 12.92 9.58
C THR A 165 9.50 13.85 8.38
N GLU A 166 8.56 13.53 7.48
CA GLU A 166 8.17 14.39 6.36
C GLU A 166 7.68 15.75 6.88
N GLU A 167 6.72 15.75 7.81
CA GLU A 167 6.21 16.98 8.43
C GLU A 167 7.30 17.80 9.13
N LEU A 168 8.23 17.13 9.81
CA LEU A 168 9.35 17.80 10.48
C LEU A 168 10.31 18.47 9.47
N LEU A 169 10.50 17.89 8.29
CA LEU A 169 11.35 18.45 7.23
C LEU A 169 10.68 19.63 6.52
N GLU A 170 9.36 19.62 6.37
CA GLU A 170 8.61 20.70 5.71
C GLU A 170 8.52 21.99 6.54
N GLN A 171 8.71 21.89 7.86
CA GLN A 171 8.67 23.04 8.77
C GLN A 171 10.01 23.79 8.92
N GLN A 172 11.09 23.31 8.30
CA GLN A 172 12.41 23.96 8.30
C GLN A 172 12.63 24.90 7.12
#